data_AF-A0A6B2SAK3-F1
#
_entry.id   AF-A0A6B2SAK3-F1
#
_cell.length_a   1.000
_cell.length_b   1.000
_cell.length_c   1.000
_cell.angle_alpha   90.00
_cell.angle_beta   90.00
_cell.angle_gamma   90.00
#
_symmetry.space_group_name_H-M   'P 1'
#
loop_
_entity.id
_entity.type
_entity.pdbx_description
1 polymer ?
#
loop_
_entity_poly.entity_id
_entity_poly.type
_entity_poly.pdbx_seq_one_letter_code
_entity_poly.pdbx_strand_id
1 'polypeptide(L)'
;MTEPEEVTPGRVLLVEYEQLKAEQKSRITLRDNLIYAMLAATAAVIAATIPSTSRTALLLLLPPLSVLLGWTYLVNDEKISAIGQYIRTELTPALAAVVGDGVFGWEAAHRGDRRRGSRKRLQLAVDLLAFCVNPAAALTVFWIHGHLTWPLVTVSLAESAAVVGLGIQIALYADMGRS
;
A
#
# COMPACT_ATOMS: atom_id res chain seq x y z
N MET A 1 3.20 -16.68 44.16
CA MET A 1 3.22 -15.21 44.19
C MET A 1 4.32 -14.81 43.23
N THR A 2 3.97 -14.58 41.96
CA THR A 2 4.92 -14.13 40.93
C THR A 2 5.40 -12.75 41.34
N GLU A 3 6.71 -12.59 41.55
CA GLU A 3 7.28 -11.25 41.77
C GLU A 3 6.87 -10.34 40.61
N PRO A 4 6.52 -9.07 40.87
CA PRO A 4 6.21 -8.14 39.79
C PRO A 4 7.43 -8.06 38.86
N GLU A 5 7.23 -8.40 37.58
CA GLU A 5 8.28 -8.44 36.58
C GLU A 5 9.02 -7.08 36.59
N GLU A 6 10.31 -7.10 36.97
CA GLU A 6 11.09 -5.87 37.14
C GLU A 6 11.18 -5.14 35.80
N VAL A 7 10.58 -3.95 35.74
CA VAL A 7 10.53 -3.14 34.52
C VAL A 7 11.91 -2.54 34.26
N THR A 8 12.71 -3.24 33.47
CA THR A 8 14.02 -2.76 33.01
C THR A 8 13.90 -1.99 31.69
N PRO A 9 14.74 -0.97 31.44
CA PRO A 9 14.75 -0.24 30.18
C PRO A 9 14.89 -1.16 28.95
N GLY A 10 15.74 -2.19 29.03
CA GLY A 10 15.89 -3.17 27.96
C GLY A 10 14.61 -3.97 27.70
N ARG A 11 13.86 -4.32 28.75
CA ARG A 11 12.56 -5.01 28.62
C ARG A 11 11.52 -4.13 27.94
N VAL A 12 11.45 -2.84 28.28
CA VAL A 12 10.53 -1.89 27.64
C VAL A 12 10.82 -1.77 26.15
N LEU A 13 12.09 -1.60 25.76
CA LEU A 13 12.51 -1.48 24.36
C LEU A 13 12.26 -2.75 23.55
N LEU A 14 12.43 -3.94 24.17
CA LEU A 14 12.09 -5.22 23.53
C LEU A 14 10.58 -5.37 23.31
N VAL A 15 9.76 -4.98 24.30
CA VAL A 15 8.30 -5.00 24.14
C VAL A 15 7.85 -4.03 23.05
N GLU A 16 8.43 -2.82 23.01
CA GLU A 16 8.15 -1.86 21.93
C GLU A 16 8.53 -2.43 20.56
N TYR A 17 9.70 -3.06 20.44
CA TYR A 17 10.11 -3.76 19.22
C TYR A 17 9.09 -4.82 18.80
N GLU A 18 8.69 -5.70 19.72
CA GLU A 18 7.72 -6.76 19.44
C GLU A 18 6.38 -6.20 18.94
N GLN A 19 5.86 -5.15 19.58
CA GLN A 19 4.61 -4.50 19.17
C GLN A 19 4.73 -3.86 17.79
N LEU A 20 5.84 -3.16 17.51
CA LEU A 20 6.11 -2.57 16.20
C LEU A 20 6.23 -3.63 15.10
N LYS A 21 6.88 -4.77 15.37
CA LYS A 21 6.94 -5.89 14.41
C LYS A 21 5.57 -6.54 14.19
N ALA A 22 4.76 -6.66 15.24
CA ALA A 22 3.39 -7.17 15.12
C ALA A 22 2.52 -6.24 14.26
N GLU A 23 2.60 -4.93 14.49
CA GLU A 23 1.93 -3.93 13.66
C GLU A 23 2.42 -3.97 12.22
N GLN A 24 3.74 -3.99 12.00
CA GLN A 24 4.34 -4.09 10.67
C GLN A 24 3.82 -5.31 9.90
N LYS A 25 3.76 -6.48 10.55
CA LYS A 25 3.22 -7.72 9.95
C LYS A 25 1.74 -7.58 9.59
N SER A 26 0.94 -6.99 10.48
CA SER A 26 -0.50 -6.75 10.24
C SER A 26 -0.70 -5.86 9.01
N ARG A 27 0.06 -4.76 8.92
CA ARG A 27 0.01 -3.82 7.79
C ARG A 27 0.47 -4.45 6.48
N ILE A 28 1.54 -5.25 6.48
CA ILE A 28 1.99 -5.99 5.29
C ILE A 28 0.87 -6.91 4.81
N THR A 29 0.28 -7.69 5.71
CA THR A 29 -0.82 -8.61 5.38
C THR A 29 -2.00 -7.87 4.76
N LEU A 30 -2.41 -6.74 5.37
CA LEU A 30 -3.50 -5.92 4.84
C LEU A 30 -3.16 -5.38 3.45
N ARG A 31 -1.98 -4.77 3.29
CA ARG A 31 -1.51 -4.21 2.01
C ARG A 31 -1.53 -5.26 0.90
N ASP A 32 -1.00 -6.45 1.17
CA ASP A 32 -0.94 -7.52 0.19
C ASP A 32 -2.34 -8.03 -0.18
N ASN A 33 -3.29 -8.03 0.77
CA ASN A 33 -4.69 -8.39 0.50
C ASN A 33 -5.45 -7.37 -0.34
N LEU A 34 -5.05 -6.10 -0.34
CA LEU A 34 -5.71 -5.05 -1.15
C LEU A 34 -5.53 -5.27 -2.65
N ILE A 35 -4.41 -5.87 -3.09
CA ILE A 35 -4.21 -6.23 -4.49
C ILE A 35 -5.22 -7.32 -4.89
N TYR A 36 -5.40 -8.36 -4.06
CA TYR A 36 -6.39 -9.40 -4.31
C TYR A 36 -7.82 -8.84 -4.30
N ALA A 37 -8.11 -7.93 -3.38
CA ALA A 37 -9.40 -7.23 -3.34
C ALA A 37 -9.64 -6.41 -4.62
N MET A 38 -8.63 -5.70 -5.11
CA MET A 38 -8.74 -4.92 -6.35
C MET A 38 -8.96 -5.82 -7.57
N LEU A 39 -8.26 -6.96 -7.65
CA LEU A 39 -8.47 -7.96 -8.70
C LEU A 39 -9.89 -8.52 -8.68
N ALA A 40 -10.39 -8.91 -7.49
CA ALA A 40 -11.74 -9.43 -7.32
C ALA A 40 -12.81 -8.38 -7.67
N ALA A 41 -12.64 -7.13 -7.19
CA ALA A 41 -13.51 -6.02 -7.52
C ALA A 41 -13.55 -5.74 -9.02
N THR A 42 -12.39 -5.76 -9.68
CA THR A 42 -12.26 -5.59 -11.13
C THR A 42 -13.01 -6.68 -11.88
N ALA A 43 -12.78 -7.95 -11.53
CA ALA A 43 -13.47 -9.07 -12.13
C ALA A 43 -14.98 -8.98 -11.95
N ALA A 44 -15.45 -8.59 -10.77
CA ALA A 44 -16.88 -8.43 -10.46
C ALA A 44 -17.53 -7.34 -11.33
N VAL A 45 -16.90 -6.16 -11.45
CA VAL A 45 -17.44 -5.06 -12.27
C VAL A 45 -17.43 -5.43 -13.76
N ILE A 46 -16.37 -6.05 -14.26
CA ILE A 46 -16.30 -6.52 -15.64
C ILE A 46 -17.40 -7.54 -15.91
N ALA A 47 -17.53 -8.56 -15.05
CA ALA A 47 -18.57 -9.58 -15.18
C ALA A 47 -19.99 -9.00 -15.15
N ALA A 48 -20.24 -7.96 -14.35
CA ALA A 48 -21.52 -7.27 -14.29
C ALA A 48 -21.82 -6.44 -15.55
N THR A 49 -20.78 -6.04 -16.29
CA THR A 49 -20.89 -5.17 -17.48
C THR A 49 -21.07 -5.98 -18.77
N ILE A 50 -20.49 -7.18 -18.88
CA ILE A 50 -20.56 -8.04 -20.08
C ILE A 50 -21.99 -8.30 -20.60
N PRO A 51 -23.02 -8.58 -19.76
CA PRO A 51 -24.32 -9.03 -20.24
C PRO A 51 -25.09 -8.03 -21.13
N SER A 52 -24.80 -6.74 -21.04
CA SER A 52 -25.40 -5.75 -21.95
C SER A 52 -24.58 -4.46 -22.03
N THR A 53 -24.39 -3.94 -23.25
CA THR A 53 -23.74 -2.64 -23.51
C THR A 53 -24.46 -1.45 -22.84
N SER A 54 -25.74 -1.61 -22.49
CA SER A 54 -26.49 -0.64 -21.69
C SER A 54 -26.02 -0.51 -20.23
N ARG A 55 -25.16 -1.42 -19.75
CA ARG A 55 -24.62 -1.42 -18.38
C ARG A 55 -23.19 -0.88 -18.29
N THR A 56 -22.68 -0.25 -19.34
CA THR A 56 -21.35 0.40 -19.36
C THR A 56 -21.16 1.43 -18.26
N ALA A 57 -22.23 2.03 -17.73
CA ALA A 57 -22.16 2.90 -16.55
C ALA A 57 -21.61 2.21 -15.29
N LEU A 58 -21.71 0.87 -15.17
CA LEU A 58 -21.15 0.13 -14.04
C LEU A 58 -19.61 0.17 -14.01
N LEU A 59 -18.95 0.45 -15.13
CA LEU A 59 -17.49 0.62 -15.18
C LEU A 59 -17.01 1.80 -14.34
N LEU A 60 -17.87 2.80 -14.10
CA LEU A 60 -17.58 3.92 -13.20
C LEU A 60 -17.48 3.50 -11.72
N LEU A 61 -17.80 2.25 -11.38
CA LEU A 61 -17.49 1.73 -10.05
C LEU A 61 -16.00 1.46 -9.84
N LEU A 62 -15.22 1.26 -10.92
CA LEU A 62 -13.80 0.92 -10.80
C LEU A 62 -12.93 2.07 -10.30
N PRO A 63 -13.04 3.31 -10.81
CA PRO A 63 -12.25 4.42 -10.30
C PRO A 63 -12.39 4.68 -8.78
N PRO A 64 -13.60 4.78 -8.18
CA PRO A 64 -13.71 5.02 -6.75
C PRO A 64 -13.22 3.83 -5.91
N LEU A 65 -13.47 2.59 -6.34
CA LEU A 65 -12.91 1.40 -5.68
C LEU A 65 -11.39 1.41 -5.72
N SER A 66 -10.82 1.75 -6.87
CA SER A 66 -9.38 1.85 -7.07
C SER A 66 -8.73 2.91 -6.18
N VAL A 67 -9.36 4.09 -6.08
CA VAL A 67 -8.88 5.17 -5.23
C VAL A 67 -8.93 4.78 -3.75
N LEU A 68 -10.02 4.17 -3.30
CA LEU A 68 -10.16 3.77 -1.90
C LEU A 68 -9.16 2.68 -1.51
N LEU A 69 -9.05 1.62 -2.32
CA LEU A 69 -8.13 0.53 -2.07
C LEU A 69 -6.67 0.97 -2.24
N GLY A 70 -6.37 1.74 -3.29
CA GLY A 70 -5.02 2.24 -3.56
C GLY A 70 -4.53 3.24 -2.51
N TRP A 71 -5.40 4.12 -2.00
CA TRP A 71 -5.05 5.01 -0.89
C TRP A 71 -4.74 4.22 0.38
N THR A 72 -5.59 3.24 0.71
CA THR A 72 -5.36 2.36 1.86
C THR A 72 -4.05 1.58 1.72
N TYR A 73 -3.75 1.11 0.52
CA TYR A 73 -2.49 0.44 0.19
C TYR A 73 -1.31 1.36 0.47
N LEU A 74 -1.35 2.59 -0.06
CA LEU A 74 -0.27 3.58 0.07
C LEU A 74 0.03 3.95 1.51
N VAL A 75 -1.01 4.25 2.30
CA VAL A 75 -0.87 4.59 3.72
C VAL A 75 -0.25 3.44 4.51
N ASN A 76 -0.59 2.19 4.19
CA ASN A 76 0.03 1.05 4.86
C ASN A 76 1.51 0.89 4.46
N ASP A 77 1.86 1.10 3.20
CA ASP A 77 3.25 1.02 2.75
C ASP A 77 4.15 2.10 3.41
N GLU A 78 3.65 3.33 3.53
CA GLU A 78 4.32 4.40 4.26
C GLU A 78 4.56 4.01 5.72
N LYS A 79 3.55 3.48 6.41
CA LYS A 79 3.66 3.06 7.82
C LYS A 79 4.63 1.90 8.00
N ILE A 80 4.63 0.92 7.10
CA ILE A 80 5.62 -0.18 7.10
C ILE A 80 7.04 0.38 7.01
N SER A 81 7.25 1.35 6.12
CA SER A 81 8.54 2.01 5.91
C SER A 81 8.97 2.83 7.12
N ALA A 82 8.04 3.60 7.71
CA ALA A 82 8.28 4.41 8.91
C ALA A 82 8.63 3.56 10.13
N ILE A 83 7.89 2.47 10.39
CA ILE A 83 8.21 1.51 11.47
C ILE A 83 9.61 0.94 11.26
N GLY A 84 9.91 0.50 10.04
CA GLY A 84 11.24 -0.02 9.72
C GLY A 84 12.34 1.01 9.92
N GLN A 85 12.11 2.28 9.59
CA GLN A 85 13.07 3.36 9.83
C GLN A 85 13.28 3.59 11.32
N TYR A 86 12.21 3.74 12.09
CA TYR A 86 12.26 3.97 13.54
C TYR A 86 13.01 2.84 14.26
N ILE A 87 12.72 1.58 13.92
CA ILE A 87 13.44 0.42 14.50
C ILE A 87 14.95 0.56 14.26
N ARG A 88 15.37 0.99 13.06
CA ARG A 88 16.78 1.10 12.70
C ARG A 88 17.48 2.31 13.30
N THR A 89 16.82 3.48 13.30
CA THR A 89 17.46 4.75 13.63
C THR A 89 17.33 5.11 15.10
N GLU A 90 16.28 4.64 15.78
CA GLU A 90 16.00 4.98 17.18
C GLU A 90 16.10 3.74 18.08
N LEU A 91 15.34 2.68 17.78
CA LEU A 91 15.18 1.57 18.70
C LEU A 91 16.41 0.67 18.81
N THR A 92 17.06 0.38 17.68
CA THR A 92 18.28 -0.45 17.65
C THR A 92 19.44 0.20 18.42
N PRO A 93 19.77 1.49 18.19
CA PRO A 93 20.79 2.17 18.99
C PRO A 93 20.44 2.27 20.48
N ALA A 94 19.17 2.58 20.80
CA ALA A 94 18.72 2.67 22.19
C ALA A 94 18.87 1.33 22.92
N LEU A 95 18.53 0.22 22.28
CA LEU A 95 18.69 -1.10 22.87
C LEU A 95 20.17 -1.49 22.99
N ALA A 96 20.99 -1.21 21.98
CA ALA A 96 22.44 -1.47 22.03
C ALA A 96 23.14 -0.72 23.18
N ALA A 97 22.68 0.49 23.52
CA ALA A 97 23.19 1.24 24.66
C ALA A 97 22.92 0.57 26.03
N VAL A 98 21.90 -0.30 26.11
CA VAL A 98 21.51 -0.99 27.35
C VAL A 98 22.07 -2.41 27.42
N VAL A 99 22.07 -3.15 26.31
CA VAL A 99 22.43 -4.58 26.28
C VAL A 99 23.75 -4.89 25.57
N GLY A 100 24.41 -3.88 24.99
CA GLY A 100 25.63 -4.02 24.20
C GLY A 100 25.37 -4.18 22.69
N ASP A 101 26.44 -4.23 21.91
CA ASP A 101 26.38 -4.32 20.44
C ASP A 101 25.86 -5.68 19.93
N GLY A 102 25.52 -5.72 18.64
CA GLY A 102 25.09 -6.97 17.97
C GLY A 102 23.59 -7.27 18.10
N VAL A 103 22.81 -6.32 18.60
CA VAL A 103 21.34 -6.43 18.66
C VAL A 103 20.75 -6.46 17.25
N PHE A 104 19.75 -7.32 17.04
CA PHE A 104 19.04 -7.48 15.76
C PHE A 104 19.96 -7.80 14.56
N GLY A 105 21.00 -8.62 14.76
CA GLY A 105 21.97 -8.99 13.70
C GLY A 105 21.35 -9.52 12.40
N TRP A 106 20.19 -10.19 12.46
CA TRP A 106 19.45 -10.60 11.26
C TRP A 106 18.99 -9.41 10.40
N GLU A 107 18.48 -8.34 11.02
CA GLU A 107 18.03 -7.15 10.30
C GLU A 107 19.20 -6.37 9.69
N ALA A 108 20.38 -6.44 10.29
CA ALA A 108 21.60 -5.90 9.73
C ALA A 108 22.10 -6.71 8.52
N ALA A 109 22.11 -8.05 8.63
CA ALA A 109 22.59 -8.94 7.57
C ALA A 109 21.71 -8.90 6.30
N HIS A 110 20.39 -8.76 6.45
CA HIS A 110 19.46 -8.78 5.32
C HIS A 110 19.49 -7.48 4.45
N ARG A 111 20.25 -6.45 4.84
CA ARG A 111 20.30 -5.16 4.13
C ARG A 111 21.12 -5.16 2.83
N GLY A 112 22.01 -6.13 2.62
CA GLY A 112 22.95 -6.15 1.49
C GLY A 112 22.34 -6.46 0.11
N ASP A 113 21.02 -6.40 -0.05
CA ASP A 113 20.36 -6.86 -1.26
C ASP A 113 20.46 -5.85 -2.42
N ARG A 114 21.42 -6.10 -3.32
CA ARG A 114 21.66 -5.36 -4.58
C ARG A 114 20.42 -5.25 -5.49
N ARG A 115 19.41 -6.12 -5.35
CA ARG A 115 18.20 -6.10 -6.20
C ARG A 115 17.05 -5.27 -5.61
N ARG A 116 17.24 -4.64 -4.45
CA ARG A 116 16.20 -3.85 -3.77
C ARG A 116 15.59 -2.76 -4.66
N GLY A 117 16.42 -2.01 -5.40
CA GLY A 117 15.94 -0.97 -6.32
C GLY A 117 15.14 -1.53 -7.51
N SER A 118 15.52 -2.70 -8.03
CA SER A 118 14.74 -3.35 -9.09
C SER A 118 13.38 -3.82 -8.60
N ARG A 119 13.30 -4.38 -7.39
CA ARG A 119 12.03 -4.81 -6.79
C ARG A 119 11.10 -3.62 -6.52
N LYS A 120 11.63 -2.50 -6.01
CA LYS A 120 10.84 -1.27 -5.82
C LYS A 120 10.23 -0.76 -7.12
N ARG A 121 11.00 -0.76 -8.22
CA ARG A 121 10.48 -0.32 -9.54
C ARG A 121 9.42 -1.26 -10.10
N LEU A 122 9.61 -2.57 -9.96
CA LEU A 122 8.60 -3.55 -10.39
C LEU A 122 7.33 -3.42 -9.54
N GLN A 123 7.47 -3.21 -8.23
CA GLN A 123 6.33 -2.98 -7.34
C GLN A 123 5.55 -1.73 -7.74
N LEU A 124 6.23 -0.60 -7.96
CA LEU A 124 5.60 0.63 -8.45
C LEU A 124 4.84 0.39 -9.76
N ALA A 125 5.43 -0.35 -10.70
CA ALA A 125 4.76 -0.68 -11.95
C ALA A 125 3.48 -1.51 -11.72
N VAL A 126 3.53 -2.51 -10.83
CA VAL A 126 2.37 -3.32 -10.45
C VAL A 126 1.29 -2.47 -9.77
N ASP A 127 1.68 -1.57 -8.87
CA ASP A 127 0.74 -0.72 -8.14
C ASP A 127 0.05 0.28 -9.08
N LEU A 128 0.80 0.91 -10.00
CA LEU A 128 0.23 1.78 -11.04
C LEU A 128 -0.69 1.00 -11.98
N LEU A 129 -0.33 -0.23 -12.35
CA LEU A 129 -1.17 -1.08 -13.18
C LEU A 129 -2.50 -1.40 -12.48
N ALA A 130 -2.42 -1.86 -11.23
CA ALA A 130 -3.58 -2.27 -10.44
C ALA A 130 -4.52 -1.11 -10.12
N PHE A 131 -3.95 0.03 -9.67
CA PHE A 131 -4.73 1.11 -9.08
C PHE A 131 -4.93 2.34 -9.99
N CYS A 132 -4.22 2.45 -11.12
CA CYS A 132 -4.35 3.60 -12.01
C CYS A 132 -4.68 3.21 -13.45
N VAL A 133 -3.92 2.28 -14.05
CA VAL A 133 -4.13 1.90 -15.45
C VAL A 133 -5.46 1.16 -15.62
N ASN A 134 -5.76 0.24 -14.71
CA ASN A 134 -7.01 -0.51 -14.73
C ASN A 134 -8.29 0.36 -14.67
N PRO A 135 -8.47 1.27 -13.69
CA PRO A 135 -9.62 2.18 -13.70
C PRO A 135 -9.59 3.20 -14.85
N ALA A 136 -8.40 3.62 -15.33
CA ALA A 136 -8.31 4.49 -16.50
C ALA A 136 -8.79 3.80 -17.78
N ALA A 137 -8.52 2.50 -17.94
CA ALA A 137 -9.05 1.70 -19.03
C ALA A 137 -10.58 1.60 -18.95
N ALA A 138 -11.14 1.41 -17.75
CA ALA A 138 -12.58 1.40 -17.53
C ALA A 138 -13.25 2.74 -17.90
N LEU A 139 -12.66 3.86 -17.49
CA LEU A 139 -13.10 5.21 -17.88
C LEU A 139 -13.05 5.42 -19.39
N THR A 140 -11.98 4.95 -20.04
CA THR A 140 -11.81 5.03 -21.50
C THR A 140 -12.90 4.25 -22.23
N VAL A 141 -13.18 3.01 -21.79
CA VAL A 141 -14.26 2.20 -22.36
C VAL A 141 -15.62 2.86 -22.16
N PHE A 142 -15.87 3.44 -20.98
CA PHE A 142 -17.09 4.20 -20.70
C PHE A 142 -17.24 5.42 -21.62
N TRP A 143 -16.18 6.19 -21.90
CA TRP A 143 -16.28 7.33 -22.80
C TRP A 143 -16.53 6.94 -24.27
N ILE A 144 -16.02 5.80 -24.72
CA ILE A 144 -16.18 5.34 -26.10
C ILE A 144 -17.55 4.69 -26.33
N HIS A 145 -18.03 3.89 -25.37
CA HIS A 145 -19.21 3.02 -25.57
C HIS A 145 -20.38 3.35 -24.64
N GLY A 146 -20.19 4.25 -23.67
CA GLY A 146 -21.17 4.59 -22.65
C GLY A 146 -22.21 5.58 -23.12
N HIS A 147 -23.36 5.54 -22.44
CA HIS A 147 -24.40 6.56 -22.60
C HIS A 147 -23.99 7.82 -21.82
N LEU A 148 -23.48 8.81 -22.55
CA LEU A 148 -22.98 10.07 -21.99
C LEU A 148 -24.15 10.97 -21.58
N THR A 149 -24.63 10.78 -20.35
CA THR A 149 -25.51 11.74 -19.68
C THR A 149 -24.68 12.73 -18.89
N TRP A 150 -25.16 13.97 -18.76
CA TRP A 150 -24.47 15.02 -18.00
C TRP A 150 -23.99 14.57 -16.61
N PRO A 151 -24.80 13.89 -15.78
CA PRO A 151 -24.36 13.42 -14.47
C PRO A 151 -23.20 12.41 -14.56
N LEU A 152 -23.28 11.43 -15.47
CA LEU A 152 -22.24 10.41 -15.60
C LEU A 152 -20.93 10.99 -16.12
N VAL A 153 -20.99 11.98 -17.01
CA VAL A 153 -19.81 12.71 -17.47
C VAL A 153 -19.15 13.44 -16.30
N THR A 154 -19.92 14.17 -15.49
CA THR A 154 -19.36 14.88 -14.32
C THR A 154 -18.69 13.94 -13.32
N VAL A 155 -19.30 12.78 -13.06
CA VAL A 155 -18.72 11.74 -12.20
C VAL A 155 -17.42 11.20 -12.80
N SER A 156 -17.42 10.84 -14.09
CA SER A 156 -16.22 10.29 -14.75
C SER A 156 -15.03 11.26 -14.77
N LEU A 157 -15.29 12.58 -14.86
CA LEU A 157 -14.25 13.60 -14.81
C LEU A 157 -13.66 13.72 -13.39
N ALA A 158 -14.51 13.74 -12.36
CA ALA A 158 -14.07 13.75 -10.97
C ALA A 158 -13.26 12.49 -10.63
N GLU A 159 -13.74 11.32 -11.09
CA GLU A 159 -13.04 10.05 -10.96
C GLU A 159 -11.68 10.04 -11.65
N SER A 160 -11.60 10.59 -12.87
CA SER A 160 -10.34 10.73 -13.59
C SER A 160 -9.33 11.56 -12.81
N ALA A 161 -9.77 12.71 -12.26
CA ALA A 161 -8.92 13.55 -11.43
C ALA A 161 -8.44 12.83 -10.16
N ALA A 162 -9.32 12.06 -9.52
CA ALA A 162 -8.97 11.26 -8.34
C ALA A 162 -7.95 10.16 -8.66
N VAL A 163 -8.12 9.44 -9.78
CA VAL A 163 -7.17 8.40 -10.23
C VAL A 163 -5.80 9.00 -10.57
N VAL A 164 -5.77 10.16 -11.24
CA VAL A 164 -4.52 10.89 -11.51
C VAL A 164 -3.85 11.33 -10.20
N GLY A 165 -4.62 11.90 -9.27
CA GLY A 165 -4.13 12.29 -7.96
C GLY A 165 -3.51 11.11 -7.19
N LEU A 166 -4.18 9.95 -7.21
CA LEU A 166 -3.66 8.72 -6.61
C LEU A 166 -2.36 8.28 -7.29
N GLY A 167 -2.30 8.27 -8.62
CA GLY A 167 -1.10 7.89 -9.36
C GLY A 167 0.11 8.78 -9.04
N ILE A 168 -0.12 10.09 -8.88
CA ILE A 168 0.91 11.04 -8.43
C ILE A 168 1.39 10.66 -7.02
N GLN A 169 0.47 10.41 -6.09
CA GLN A 169 0.83 10.02 -4.72
C GLN A 169 1.63 8.72 -4.69
N ILE A 170 1.20 7.69 -5.41
CA ILE A 170 1.93 6.42 -5.54
C ILE A 170 3.34 6.65 -6.09
N ALA A 171 3.49 7.48 -7.11
CA ALA A 171 4.80 7.78 -7.70
C ALA A 171 5.71 8.59 -6.75
N LEU A 172 5.16 9.54 -5.99
CA LEU A 172 5.91 10.35 -5.03
C LEU A 172 6.41 9.53 -3.84
N TYR A 173 5.56 8.62 -3.34
CA TYR A 173 5.87 7.76 -2.19
C TYR A 173 6.62 6.49 -2.57
N ALA A 174 6.63 6.11 -3.85
CA ALA A 174 7.57 5.13 -4.35
C ALA A 174 8.98 5.71 -4.26
N ASP A 175 9.58 5.51 -3.09
CA ASP A 175 10.84 6.05 -2.63
C ASP A 175 12.01 5.52 -3.50
N MET A 176 12.10 6.06 -4.72
CA MET A 176 13.06 5.71 -5.77
C MET A 176 14.43 6.37 -5.54
N GLY A 177 14.55 7.29 -4.58
CA GLY A 177 15.73 8.14 -4.41
C GLY A 177 16.43 8.11 -3.05
N ARG A 178 15.86 7.49 -1.99
CA ARG A 178 16.54 7.37 -0.68
C ARG A 178 17.01 5.94 -0.47
N SER A 179 18.21 5.66 -0.96
CA SER A 179 18.97 4.42 -0.73
C SER A 179 20.14 4.74 0.17
#